data_AF-A0A936W7V7-F1
#
_entry.id   AF-A0A936W7V7-F1
#
_cell.length_a   1.000
_cell.length_b   1.000
_cell.length_c   1.000
_cell.angle_alpha   90.00
_cell.angle_beta   90.00
_cell.angle_gamma   90.00
#
_symmetry.space_group_name_H-M   'P 1'
#
loop_
_entity.id
_entity.type
_entity.pdbx_description
1 polymer ?
#
loop_
_entity_poly.entity_id
_entity_poly.type
_entity_poly.pdbx_seq_one_letter_code
_entity_poly.pdbx_strand_id
1 'polypeptide(L)'
;MKKKEQVLYVLGAIVLLAVLYFGFDINPSTHKALEKSRALNTEEYDITSYQAEAKKSLKEEDIKYLETLEAQAQHAGQDSSRLNSLKLLSGYWYKLGNPVMAGLYAREVAEKENSGPSWSIAGTTFASGLQQDLEEKQKLFLRNQALAAFESAISLEPEVVDHRINQALCYIEMPEESQPMKGIQMLAGLATSYPESPAPPFQLARLAVKTGQYDRALTRIEQALKLDPEDSRIACLAIDIYTALNKPEEAAKLADKCTGQN
;
A
#
# COMPACT_ATOMS: atom_id res chain seq x y z
N MET A 1 -2.08 49.09 -40.26
CA MET A 1 -1.41 47.79 -40.11
C MET A 1 -1.24 47.35 -38.65
N LYS A 2 -0.77 48.21 -37.73
CA LYS A 2 -0.46 47.86 -36.32
C LYS A 2 -1.58 47.16 -35.51
N LYS A 3 -2.86 47.48 -35.70
CA LYS A 3 -3.97 46.83 -34.96
C LYS A 3 -4.19 45.35 -35.35
N LYS A 4 -3.94 44.96 -36.60
CA LYS A 4 -4.12 43.57 -37.04
C LYS A 4 -3.00 42.67 -36.49
N GLU A 5 -1.79 43.19 -36.43
CA GLU A 5 -0.63 42.50 -35.83
C GLU A 5 -0.84 42.30 -34.32
N GLN A 6 -1.34 43.32 -33.60
CA GLN A 6 -1.67 43.20 -32.17
C GLN A 6 -2.73 42.13 -31.89
N VAL A 7 -3.78 42.03 -32.72
CA VAL A 7 -4.80 40.99 -32.58
C VAL A 7 -4.22 39.59 -32.81
N LEU A 8 -3.28 39.45 -33.75
CA LEU A 8 -2.60 38.18 -34.03
C LEU A 8 -1.74 37.73 -32.85
N TYR A 9 -1.02 38.64 -32.20
CA TYR A 9 -0.22 38.30 -31.00
C TYR A 9 -1.07 37.91 -29.80
N VAL A 10 -2.20 38.59 -29.59
CA VAL A 10 -3.14 38.25 -28.51
C VAL A 10 -3.76 36.87 -28.75
N LEU A 11 -4.17 36.57 -29.98
CA LEU A 11 -4.67 35.26 -30.36
C LEU A 11 -3.61 34.17 -30.18
N GLY A 12 -2.37 34.42 -30.60
CA GLY A 12 -1.25 33.50 -30.40
C GLY A 12 -0.98 33.21 -28.92
N ALA A 13 -1.01 34.24 -28.07
CA ALA A 13 -0.83 34.08 -26.63
C ALA A 13 -1.96 33.28 -25.98
N ILE A 14 -3.22 33.51 -26.38
CA ILE A 14 -4.37 32.74 -25.88
C ILE A 14 -4.27 31.28 -26.29
N VAL A 15 -3.91 31.00 -27.53
CA VAL A 15 -3.72 29.63 -28.02
C VAL A 15 -2.58 28.95 -27.27
N LEU A 16 -1.46 29.64 -27.04
CA LEU A 16 -0.33 29.09 -26.31
C LEU A 16 -0.68 28.81 -24.84
N LEU A 17 -1.45 29.69 -24.19
CA LEU A 17 -1.99 29.47 -22.85
C LEU A 17 -2.94 28.28 -22.80
N ALA A 18 -3.81 28.13 -23.81
CA ALA A 18 -4.70 26.98 -23.92
C ALA A 18 -3.91 25.68 -24.14
N VAL A 19 -2.87 25.69 -24.96
CA VAL A 19 -2.00 24.52 -25.17
C VAL A 19 -1.21 24.19 -23.91
N LEU A 20 -0.72 25.18 -23.16
CA LEU A 20 -0.04 24.93 -21.89
C LEU A 20 -0.99 24.43 -20.80
N TYR A 21 -2.23 24.93 -20.76
CA TYR A 21 -3.22 24.55 -19.75
C TYR A 21 -3.90 23.21 -20.04
N PHE A 22 -4.22 22.93 -21.32
CA PHE A 22 -4.92 21.71 -21.74
C PHE A 22 -4.01 20.65 -22.36
N GLY A 23 -2.86 21.04 -22.91
CA GLY A 23 -1.92 20.14 -23.58
C GLY A 23 -0.82 19.59 -22.67
N PHE A 24 -0.57 20.24 -21.53
CA PHE A 24 0.31 19.73 -20.48
C PHE A 24 -0.49 19.51 -19.21
N ASP A 25 -0.35 18.33 -18.63
CA ASP A 25 -0.99 17.93 -17.39
C ASP A 25 -0.27 18.61 -16.21
N ILE A 26 -0.56 19.89 -15.99
CA ILE A 26 0.08 20.74 -14.97
C ILE A 26 -0.37 20.41 -13.53
N ASN A 27 -1.26 19.43 -13.34
CA ASN A 27 -1.67 19.00 -12.02
C ASN A 27 -0.69 17.93 -11.51
N PRO A 28 0.08 18.18 -10.44
CA PRO A 28 0.97 17.16 -9.88
C PRO A 28 0.19 15.87 -9.62
N SER A 29 0.80 14.71 -9.90
CA SER A 29 0.17 13.39 -9.71
C SER A 29 -0.41 13.20 -8.30
N THR A 30 0.17 13.85 -7.30
CA THR A 30 -0.34 13.93 -5.92
C THR A 30 -1.70 14.60 -5.81
N HIS A 31 -1.95 15.68 -6.55
CA HIS A 31 -3.27 16.32 -6.59
C HIS A 31 -4.31 15.46 -7.31
N LYS A 32 -3.93 14.69 -8.33
CA LYS A 32 -4.83 13.72 -8.95
C LYS A 32 -5.18 12.55 -8.03
N ALA A 33 -4.21 12.03 -7.30
CA ALA A 33 -4.46 11.00 -6.28
C ALA A 33 -5.35 11.53 -5.16
N LEU A 34 -5.13 12.78 -4.72
CA LEU A 34 -5.97 13.46 -3.72
C LEU A 34 -7.40 13.72 -4.22
N GLU A 35 -7.57 14.21 -5.45
CA GLU A 35 -8.89 14.43 -6.06
C GLU A 35 -9.63 13.10 -6.34
N LYS A 36 -8.91 12.05 -6.75
CA LYS A 36 -9.45 10.69 -6.89
C LYS A 36 -9.84 10.10 -5.53
N SER A 37 -9.05 10.32 -4.48
CA SER A 37 -9.41 9.97 -3.11
C SER A 37 -10.62 10.76 -2.60
N ARG A 38 -10.72 12.05 -2.91
CA ARG A 38 -11.89 12.89 -2.61
C ARG A 38 -13.14 12.42 -3.35
N ALA A 39 -13.02 12.01 -4.62
CA ALA A 39 -14.12 11.44 -5.38
C ALA A 39 -14.56 10.06 -4.85
N LEU A 40 -13.62 9.26 -4.31
CA LEU A 40 -13.93 8.02 -3.58
C LEU A 40 -14.58 8.28 -2.22
N ASN A 41 -14.34 9.45 -1.59
CA ASN A 41 -15.02 9.84 -0.35
C ASN A 41 -16.52 10.16 -0.57
N THR A 42 -16.99 10.41 -1.79
CA THR A 42 -18.41 10.76 -2.05
C THR A 42 -19.39 9.58 -1.91
N GLU A 43 -18.90 8.34 -1.91
CA GLU A 43 -19.67 7.13 -1.55
C GLU A 43 -19.48 6.80 -0.05
N GLU A 44 -19.50 7.83 0.79
CA GLU A 44 -19.00 7.79 2.17
C GLU A 44 -19.64 6.66 2.99
N TYR A 45 -18.81 5.67 3.29
CA TYR A 45 -18.98 4.86 4.49
C TYR A 45 -18.92 5.86 5.65
N ASP A 46 -20.06 6.22 6.27
CA ASP A 46 -20.11 7.22 7.34
C ASP A 46 -19.12 6.83 8.45
N ILE A 47 -17.95 7.46 8.43
CA ILE A 47 -16.81 7.10 9.26
C ILE A 47 -17.16 7.32 10.72
N THR A 48 -17.96 8.36 11.01
CA THR A 48 -18.38 8.67 12.38
C THR A 48 -19.30 7.58 12.90
N SER A 49 -20.29 7.17 12.10
CA SER A 49 -21.17 6.04 12.45
C SER A 49 -20.39 4.74 12.56
N TYR A 50 -19.44 4.48 11.66
CA TYR A 50 -18.59 3.30 11.74
C TYR A 50 -17.73 3.27 12.99
N GLN A 51 -17.07 4.38 13.34
CA GLN A 51 -16.24 4.46 14.53
C GLN A 51 -17.07 4.23 15.80
N ALA A 52 -18.27 4.83 15.87
CA ALA A 52 -19.19 4.61 16.97
C ALA A 52 -19.60 3.14 17.08
N GLU A 53 -19.90 2.48 15.96
CA GLU A 53 -20.22 1.05 15.92
C GLU A 53 -19.03 0.18 16.31
N ALA A 54 -17.85 0.44 15.74
CA ALA A 54 -16.61 -0.27 16.01
C ALA A 54 -16.23 -0.23 17.50
N LYS A 55 -16.56 0.86 18.21
CA LYS A 55 -16.33 0.96 19.66
C LYS A 55 -17.29 0.11 20.50
N LYS A 56 -18.50 -0.22 20.02
CA LYS A 56 -19.49 -0.99 20.80
C LYS A 56 -19.03 -2.41 21.14
N SER A 57 -18.17 -3.00 20.32
CA SER A 57 -17.62 -4.35 20.54
C SER A 57 -16.34 -4.36 21.38
N LEU A 58 -15.80 -3.20 21.75
CA LEU A 58 -14.55 -3.08 22.50
C LEU A 58 -14.77 -3.11 24.01
N LYS A 59 -13.70 -3.40 24.73
CA LYS A 59 -13.69 -3.27 26.19
C LYS A 59 -13.68 -1.80 26.59
N GLU A 60 -14.24 -1.50 27.75
CA GLU A 60 -14.28 -0.13 28.30
C GLU A 60 -12.88 0.50 28.43
N GLU A 61 -11.86 -0.31 28.76
CA GLU A 61 -10.46 0.13 28.83
C GLU A 61 -9.92 0.61 27.46
N ASP A 62 -10.25 -0.12 26.39
CA ASP A 62 -9.86 0.23 25.02
C ASP A 62 -10.58 1.50 24.55
N ILE A 63 -11.88 1.60 24.84
CA ILE A 63 -12.68 2.78 24.51
C ILE A 63 -12.11 4.03 25.17
N LYS A 64 -11.85 3.99 26.49
CA LYS A 64 -11.28 5.12 27.23
C LYS A 64 -9.91 5.53 26.70
N TYR A 65 -9.07 4.55 26.34
CA TYR A 65 -7.76 4.83 25.77
C TYR A 65 -7.88 5.53 24.40
N LEU A 66 -8.75 5.02 23.52
CA LEU A 66 -9.03 5.62 22.21
C LEU A 66 -9.59 7.05 22.35
N GLU A 67 -10.56 7.26 23.23
CA GLU A 67 -11.15 8.59 23.49
C GLU A 67 -10.11 9.57 24.04
N THR A 68 -9.19 9.10 24.88
CA THR A 68 -8.08 9.92 25.39
C THR A 68 -7.17 10.37 24.24
N LEU A 69 -6.78 9.46 23.35
CA LEU A 69 -5.95 9.79 22.19
C LEU A 69 -6.68 10.68 21.18
N GLU A 70 -7.98 10.47 20.98
CA GLU A 70 -8.83 11.32 20.12
C GLU A 70 -8.92 12.75 20.66
N ALA A 71 -9.15 12.90 21.96
CA ALA A 71 -9.17 14.22 22.61
C ALA A 71 -7.80 14.91 22.51
N GLN A 72 -6.70 14.17 22.70
CA GLN A 72 -5.34 14.70 22.49
C GLN A 72 -5.12 15.15 21.05
N ALA A 73 -5.55 14.35 20.06
CA ALA A 73 -5.44 14.71 18.66
C ALA A 73 -6.26 15.96 18.29
N GLN A 74 -7.44 16.13 18.88
CA GLN A 74 -8.32 17.29 18.65
C GLN A 74 -7.77 18.58 19.28
N HIS A 75 -7.26 18.50 20.50
CA HIS A 75 -6.80 19.69 21.25
C HIS A 75 -5.36 20.11 20.92
N ALA A 76 -4.57 19.27 20.26
CA ALA A 76 -3.15 19.52 19.99
C ALA A 76 -2.83 20.53 18.87
N GLY A 77 -3.80 21.19 18.24
CA GLY A 77 -3.53 22.17 17.18
C GLY A 77 -2.84 21.55 15.94
N GLN A 78 -1.99 22.33 15.24
CA GLN A 78 -1.24 21.87 14.05
C GLN A 78 0.11 21.18 14.38
N ASP A 79 0.38 20.93 15.65
CA ASP A 79 1.71 20.57 16.17
C ASP A 79 2.01 19.06 16.11
N SER A 80 3.29 18.73 16.33
CA SER A 80 3.83 17.36 16.41
C SER A 80 3.06 16.45 17.38
N SER A 81 2.44 17.01 18.42
CA SER A 81 1.60 16.30 19.39
C SER A 81 0.34 15.68 18.76
N ARG A 82 -0.28 16.35 17.78
CA ARG A 82 -1.42 15.77 17.05
C ARG A 82 -0.97 14.57 16.23
N LEU A 83 0.15 14.71 15.51
CA LEU A 83 0.69 13.64 14.67
C LEU A 83 1.04 12.39 15.47
N ASN A 84 1.63 12.56 16.65
CA ASN A 84 1.91 11.46 17.56
C ASN A 84 0.63 10.75 18.02
N SER A 85 -0.42 11.51 18.35
CA SER A 85 -1.71 10.95 18.75
C SER A 85 -2.35 10.14 17.61
N LEU A 86 -2.27 10.63 16.36
CA LEU A 86 -2.77 9.91 15.18
C LEU A 86 -2.00 8.60 14.93
N LYS A 87 -0.67 8.60 15.09
CA LYS A 87 0.15 7.39 14.99
C LYS A 87 -0.24 6.36 16.05
N LEU A 88 -0.46 6.80 17.29
CA LEU A 88 -0.92 5.93 18.38
C LEU A 88 -2.33 5.38 18.12
N LEU A 89 -3.25 6.21 17.61
CA LEU A 89 -4.60 5.77 17.23
C LEU A 89 -4.55 4.71 16.14
N SER A 90 -3.78 4.95 15.07
CA SER A 90 -3.60 3.98 13.99
C SER A 90 -3.09 2.64 14.51
N GLY A 91 -1.99 2.67 15.27
CA GLY A 91 -1.39 1.45 15.83
C GLY A 91 -2.31 0.72 16.82
N TYR A 92 -3.09 1.45 17.62
CA TYR A 92 -4.00 0.83 18.58
C TYR A 92 -5.20 0.18 17.88
N TRP A 93 -5.81 0.85 16.91
CA TRP A 93 -6.86 0.24 16.10
C TRP A 93 -6.37 -0.98 15.30
N TYR A 94 -5.12 -0.94 14.83
CA TYR A 94 -4.48 -2.10 14.19
C TYR A 94 -4.36 -3.27 15.16
N LYS A 95 -3.90 -3.02 16.39
CA LYS A 95 -3.83 -4.03 17.47
C LYS A 95 -5.20 -4.62 17.80
N LEU A 96 -6.25 -3.81 17.76
CA LEU A 96 -7.64 -4.25 17.98
C LEU A 96 -8.23 -5.02 16.77
N GLY A 97 -7.47 -5.18 15.69
CA GLY A 97 -7.94 -5.89 14.50
C GLY A 97 -8.93 -5.10 13.67
N ASN A 98 -8.98 -3.76 13.79
CA ASN A 98 -9.84 -2.90 12.99
C ASN A 98 -9.02 -2.17 11.90
N PRO A 99 -8.88 -2.76 10.70
CA PRO A 99 -8.05 -2.19 9.62
C PRO A 99 -8.63 -0.90 9.04
N VAL A 100 -9.94 -0.69 9.14
CA VAL A 100 -10.62 0.51 8.62
C VAL A 100 -10.19 1.73 9.44
N MET A 101 -10.40 1.71 10.76
CA MET A 101 -9.98 2.82 11.62
C MET A 101 -8.46 2.99 11.65
N ALA A 102 -7.72 1.88 11.71
CA ALA A 102 -6.26 1.92 11.70
C ALA A 102 -5.71 2.63 10.45
N GLY A 103 -6.23 2.27 9.28
CA GLY A 103 -5.81 2.85 8.02
C GLY A 103 -6.26 4.30 7.85
N LEU A 104 -7.44 4.67 8.35
CA LEU A 104 -7.93 6.06 8.31
C LEU A 104 -7.00 7.01 9.08
N TYR A 105 -6.60 6.64 10.29
CA TYR A 105 -5.62 7.42 11.04
C TYR A 105 -4.23 7.38 10.40
N ALA A 106 -3.80 6.24 9.85
CA ALA A 106 -2.53 6.15 9.11
C ALA A 106 -2.52 7.08 7.88
N ARG A 107 -3.66 7.22 7.20
CA ARG A 107 -3.83 8.14 6.08
C ARG A 107 -3.70 9.59 6.54
N GLU A 108 -4.35 9.98 7.63
CA GLU A 108 -4.19 11.34 8.18
C GLU A 108 -2.72 11.65 8.53
N VAL A 109 -2.00 10.67 9.09
CA VAL A 109 -0.55 10.77 9.31
C VAL A 109 0.17 10.99 7.98
N ALA A 110 -0.14 10.18 6.96
CA ALA A 110 0.49 10.26 5.65
C ALA A 110 0.21 11.58 4.91
N GLU A 111 -1.00 12.14 5.04
CA GLU A 111 -1.35 13.44 4.49
C GLU A 111 -0.55 14.59 5.15
N LYS A 112 -0.25 14.46 6.44
CA LYS A 112 0.53 15.46 7.19
C LYS A 112 2.04 15.35 6.95
N GLU A 113 2.57 14.13 6.92
CA GLU A 113 4.00 13.87 6.70
C GLU A 113 4.40 13.96 5.23
N ASN A 114 3.48 13.59 4.34
CA ASN A 114 3.63 13.58 2.88
C ASN A 114 4.93 12.92 2.41
N SER A 115 5.19 11.70 2.90
CA SER A 115 6.37 10.91 2.57
C SER A 115 6.00 9.55 1.98
N GLY A 116 6.86 8.97 1.15
CA GLY A 116 6.66 7.61 0.61
C GLY A 116 6.42 6.57 1.71
N PRO A 117 7.22 6.53 2.80
CA PRO A 117 7.04 5.59 3.90
C PRO A 117 5.70 5.76 4.63
N SER A 118 5.27 7.00 4.91
CA SER A 118 3.99 7.25 5.60
C SER A 118 2.80 6.79 4.75
N TRP A 119 2.83 7.04 3.44
CA TRP A 119 1.81 6.55 2.52
C TRP A 119 1.85 5.03 2.35
N SER A 120 3.03 4.42 2.37
CA SER A 120 3.18 2.96 2.34
C SER A 120 2.62 2.29 3.60
N ILE A 121 2.84 2.88 4.78
CA ILE A 121 2.23 2.44 6.04
C ILE A 121 0.71 2.52 5.95
N ALA A 122 0.14 3.64 5.48
CA ALA A 122 -1.30 3.75 5.28
C ALA A 122 -1.84 2.68 4.33
N GLY A 123 -1.18 2.48 3.19
CA GLY A 123 -1.57 1.49 2.19
C GLY A 123 -1.55 0.06 2.73
N THR A 124 -0.47 -0.33 3.41
CA THR A 124 -0.34 -1.66 4.02
C THR A 124 -1.31 -1.88 5.18
N THR A 125 -1.62 -0.84 5.96
CA THR A 125 -2.61 -0.89 7.04
C THR A 125 -4.02 -1.13 6.51
N PHE A 126 -4.41 -0.49 5.40
CA PHE A 126 -5.68 -0.81 4.75
C PHE A 126 -5.64 -2.22 4.13
N ALA A 127 -4.54 -2.57 3.44
CA ALA A 127 -4.40 -3.85 2.76
C ALA A 127 -4.46 -5.06 3.71
N SER A 128 -4.07 -4.90 4.99
CA SER A 128 -4.15 -5.99 5.97
C SER A 128 -5.57 -6.48 6.22
N GLY A 129 -6.59 -5.65 5.98
CA GLY A 129 -7.98 -6.06 6.10
C GLY A 129 -8.51 -6.89 4.92
N LEU A 130 -7.83 -6.94 3.78
CA LEU A 130 -8.29 -7.68 2.59
C LEU A 130 -8.34 -9.20 2.82
N GLN A 131 -7.47 -9.71 3.70
CA GLN A 131 -7.41 -11.12 4.08
C GLN A 131 -8.34 -11.46 5.26
N GLN A 132 -8.97 -10.46 5.90
CA GLN A 132 -9.87 -10.69 7.02
C GLN A 132 -11.27 -11.11 6.54
N ASP A 133 -12.06 -11.67 7.45
CA ASP A 133 -13.48 -11.95 7.21
C ASP A 133 -14.31 -10.68 7.42
N LEU A 134 -14.35 -9.83 6.39
CA LEU A 134 -15.07 -8.56 6.36
C LEU A 134 -16.09 -8.58 5.22
N GLU A 135 -17.11 -7.75 5.33
CA GLU A 135 -18.10 -7.55 4.27
C GLU A 135 -17.42 -7.09 2.98
N GLU A 136 -17.95 -7.50 1.83
CA GLU A 136 -17.39 -7.14 0.52
C GLU A 136 -17.27 -5.62 0.33
N LYS A 137 -18.26 -4.86 0.79
CA LYS A 137 -18.23 -3.38 0.78
C LYS A 137 -17.05 -2.83 1.58
N GLN A 138 -16.75 -3.40 2.74
CA GLN A 138 -15.61 -2.99 3.56
C GLN A 138 -14.30 -3.35 2.87
N LYS A 139 -14.19 -4.56 2.30
CA LYS A 139 -13.00 -4.95 1.53
C LYS A 139 -12.78 -4.04 0.33
N LEU A 140 -13.84 -3.65 -0.37
CA LEU A 140 -13.75 -2.73 -1.51
C LEU A 140 -13.27 -1.35 -1.07
N PHE A 141 -13.81 -0.83 0.04
CA PHE A 141 -13.33 0.42 0.64
C PHE A 141 -11.84 0.34 1.01
N LEU A 142 -11.44 -0.70 1.74
CA LEU A 142 -10.04 -0.93 2.14
C LEU A 142 -9.11 -1.03 0.92
N ARG A 143 -9.52 -1.78 -0.10
CA ARG A 143 -8.78 -1.92 -1.35
C ARG A 143 -8.57 -0.57 -2.04
N ASN A 144 -9.63 0.21 -2.19
CA ASN A 144 -9.57 1.51 -2.85
C ASN A 144 -8.64 2.48 -2.09
N GLN A 145 -8.75 2.50 -0.76
CA GLN A 145 -7.90 3.32 0.09
C GLN A 145 -6.43 2.87 0.05
N ALA A 146 -6.17 1.56 0.07
CA ALA A 146 -4.83 0.99 -0.06
C ALA A 146 -4.20 1.38 -1.41
N LEU A 147 -4.94 1.22 -2.52
CA LEU A 147 -4.46 1.57 -3.85
C LEU A 147 -4.15 3.06 -3.98
N ALA A 148 -5.00 3.94 -3.44
CA ALA A 148 -4.75 5.39 -3.44
C ALA A 148 -3.51 5.78 -2.63
N ALA A 149 -3.30 5.12 -1.48
CA ALA A 149 -2.12 5.34 -0.66
C ALA A 149 -0.84 4.85 -1.37
N PHE A 150 -0.85 3.68 -2.01
CA PHE A 150 0.28 3.21 -2.81
C PHE A 150 0.52 4.07 -4.06
N GLU A 151 -0.51 4.57 -4.72
CA GLU A 151 -0.37 5.55 -5.80
C GLU A 151 0.39 6.80 -5.32
N SER A 152 0.07 7.27 -4.11
CA SER A 152 0.77 8.40 -3.47
C SER A 152 2.23 8.06 -3.14
N ALA A 153 2.48 6.88 -2.54
CA ALA A 153 3.84 6.43 -2.23
C ALA A 153 4.71 6.27 -3.49
N ILE A 154 4.19 5.64 -4.55
CA ILE A 154 4.87 5.48 -5.85
C ILE A 154 5.16 6.84 -6.50
N SER A 155 4.28 7.83 -6.31
CA SER A 155 4.50 9.17 -6.86
C SER A 155 5.65 9.91 -6.19
N LEU A 156 5.90 9.64 -4.91
CA LEU A 156 6.95 10.28 -4.11
C LEU A 156 8.29 9.54 -4.24
N GLU A 157 8.25 8.21 -4.33
CA GLU A 157 9.42 7.31 -4.38
C GLU A 157 9.25 6.26 -5.50
N PRO A 158 9.31 6.65 -6.78
CA PRO A 158 9.07 5.75 -7.90
C PRO A 158 10.10 4.61 -8.04
N GLU A 159 11.29 4.79 -7.45
CA GLU A 159 12.38 3.82 -7.41
C GLU A 159 12.20 2.74 -6.33
N VAL A 160 11.37 2.98 -5.31
CA VAL A 160 11.09 2.01 -4.26
C VAL A 160 10.10 0.97 -4.78
N VAL A 161 10.63 -0.17 -5.21
CA VAL A 161 9.87 -1.27 -5.82
C VAL A 161 8.77 -1.82 -4.90
N ASP A 162 8.98 -1.78 -3.58
CA ASP A 162 8.06 -2.32 -2.59
C ASP A 162 6.67 -1.67 -2.64
N HIS A 163 6.58 -0.38 -2.97
CA HIS A 163 5.28 0.30 -3.12
C HIS A 163 4.46 -0.32 -4.25
N ARG A 164 5.10 -0.67 -5.37
CA ARG A 164 4.46 -1.33 -6.52
C ARG A 164 4.15 -2.80 -6.23
N ILE A 165 5.01 -3.47 -5.47
CA ILE A 165 4.76 -4.84 -4.99
C ILE A 165 3.49 -4.86 -4.13
N ASN A 166 3.40 -3.98 -3.14
CA ASN A 166 2.24 -3.93 -2.25
C ASN A 166 0.95 -3.56 -3.01
N GLN A 167 1.03 -2.65 -3.99
CA GLN A 167 -0.09 -2.39 -4.89
C GLN A 167 -0.54 -3.64 -5.67
N ALA A 168 0.41 -4.41 -6.20
CA ALA A 168 0.12 -5.66 -6.89
C ALA A 168 -0.52 -6.70 -5.97
N LEU A 169 -0.09 -6.79 -4.71
CA LEU A 169 -0.69 -7.66 -3.69
C LEU A 169 -2.15 -7.28 -3.39
N CYS A 170 -2.51 -5.99 -3.37
CA CYS A 170 -3.92 -5.59 -3.27
C CYS A 170 -4.78 -6.12 -4.43
N TYR A 171 -4.26 -6.10 -5.66
CA TYR A 171 -4.94 -6.68 -6.82
C TYR A 171 -5.03 -8.21 -6.78
N ILE A 172 -4.16 -8.88 -6.02
CA ILE A 172 -4.20 -10.34 -5.85
C ILE A 172 -5.20 -10.74 -4.77
N GLU A 173 -5.20 -10.04 -3.63
CA GLU A 173 -6.09 -10.36 -2.51
C GLU A 173 -7.55 -9.98 -2.80
N MET A 174 -7.78 -8.94 -3.58
CA MET A 174 -9.11 -8.58 -4.09
C MET A 174 -9.05 -8.28 -5.59
N PRO A 175 -9.14 -9.33 -6.44
CA PRO A 175 -9.08 -9.17 -7.89
C PRO A 175 -10.30 -8.43 -8.45
N GLU A 176 -10.07 -7.64 -9.50
CA GLU A 176 -11.15 -7.14 -10.34
C GLU A 176 -11.65 -8.25 -11.26
N GLU A 177 -12.96 -8.45 -11.38
CA GLU A 177 -13.54 -9.45 -12.28
C GLU A 177 -13.08 -9.28 -13.73
N SER A 178 -12.90 -8.04 -14.18
CA SER A 178 -12.43 -7.71 -15.52
C SER A 178 -10.93 -7.94 -15.73
N GLN A 179 -10.14 -7.97 -14.66
CA GLN A 179 -8.68 -8.07 -14.71
C GLN A 179 -8.12 -8.97 -13.58
N PRO A 180 -8.56 -10.24 -13.47
CA PRO A 180 -8.24 -11.09 -12.32
C PRO A 180 -6.73 -11.41 -12.21
N MET A 181 -6.00 -11.34 -13.33
CA MET A 181 -4.57 -11.60 -13.38
C MET A 181 -3.69 -10.37 -13.18
N LYS A 182 -4.28 -9.18 -13.01
CA LYS A 182 -3.54 -7.90 -12.98
C LYS A 182 -2.40 -7.89 -11.96
N GLY A 183 -2.68 -8.28 -10.72
CA GLY A 183 -1.65 -8.24 -9.68
C GLY A 183 -0.51 -9.23 -9.92
N ILE A 184 -0.80 -10.44 -10.42
CA ILE A 184 0.24 -11.41 -10.81
C ILE A 184 1.07 -10.91 -11.99
N GLN A 185 0.43 -10.31 -13.00
CA GLN A 185 1.12 -9.71 -14.14
C GLN A 185 2.00 -8.54 -13.72
N MET A 186 1.54 -7.71 -12.78
CA MET A 186 2.33 -6.63 -12.19
C MET A 186 3.57 -7.18 -11.49
N LEU A 187 3.43 -8.16 -10.58
CA LEU A 187 4.58 -8.78 -9.90
C LEU A 187 5.59 -9.39 -10.87
N ALA A 188 5.11 -10.09 -11.90
CA ALA A 188 5.97 -10.67 -12.95
C ALA A 188 6.70 -9.59 -13.76
N GLY A 189 6.02 -8.49 -14.07
CA GLY A 189 6.62 -7.31 -14.69
C GLY A 189 7.72 -6.70 -13.81
N LEU A 190 7.47 -6.55 -12.51
CA LEU A 190 8.45 -6.04 -11.55
C LEU A 190 9.69 -6.95 -11.46
N ALA A 191 9.52 -8.27 -11.47
CA ALA A 191 10.65 -9.19 -11.49
C ALA A 191 11.52 -9.06 -12.76
N THR A 192 10.91 -8.64 -13.88
CA THR A 192 11.64 -8.37 -15.13
C THR A 192 12.33 -7.01 -15.12
N SER A 193 11.64 -5.97 -14.62
CA SER A 193 12.14 -4.60 -14.61
C SER A 193 13.17 -4.33 -13.51
N TYR A 194 13.14 -5.11 -12.42
CA TYR A 194 14.03 -5.01 -11.27
C TYR A 194 14.73 -6.35 -11.01
N PRO A 195 15.59 -6.82 -11.93
CA PRO A 195 16.18 -8.16 -11.86
C PRO A 195 17.14 -8.36 -10.68
N GLU A 196 17.63 -7.26 -10.08
CA GLU A 196 18.51 -7.27 -8.91
C GLU A 196 17.74 -7.23 -7.58
N SER A 197 16.40 -7.07 -7.61
CA SER A 197 15.60 -7.06 -6.40
C SER A 197 15.14 -8.47 -6.01
N PRO A 198 15.41 -8.94 -4.77
CA PRO A 198 14.91 -10.23 -4.30
C PRO A 198 13.40 -10.22 -4.04
N ALA A 199 12.79 -9.05 -3.88
CA ALA A 199 11.41 -8.93 -3.38
C ALA A 199 10.34 -9.45 -4.37
N PRO A 200 10.34 -9.10 -5.68
CA PRO A 200 9.37 -9.67 -6.61
C PRO A 200 9.42 -11.21 -6.73
N PRO A 201 10.58 -11.87 -6.93
CA PRO A 201 10.62 -13.33 -6.98
C PRO A 201 10.23 -13.97 -5.64
N PHE A 202 10.59 -13.36 -4.50
CA PHE A 202 10.14 -13.81 -3.18
C PHE A 202 8.60 -13.80 -3.06
N GLN A 203 7.93 -12.71 -3.46
CA GLN A 203 6.46 -12.64 -3.40
C GLN A 203 5.80 -13.64 -4.36
N LEU A 204 6.35 -13.85 -5.56
CA LEU A 204 5.86 -14.87 -6.48
C LEU A 204 6.02 -16.29 -5.90
N ALA A 205 7.12 -16.57 -5.20
CA ALA A 205 7.31 -17.84 -4.50
C ALA A 205 6.27 -18.04 -3.39
N ARG A 206 6.01 -17.01 -2.55
CA ARG A 206 4.98 -17.06 -1.50
C ARG A 206 3.60 -17.39 -2.06
N LEU A 207 3.22 -16.76 -3.18
CA LEU A 207 1.93 -17.00 -3.82
C LEU A 207 1.84 -18.41 -4.44
N ALA A 208 2.95 -18.91 -5.00
CA ALA A 208 3.03 -20.27 -5.49
C ALA A 208 2.87 -21.29 -4.35
N VAL A 209 3.50 -21.05 -3.19
CA VAL A 209 3.30 -21.88 -1.97
C VAL A 209 1.84 -21.85 -1.50
N LYS A 210 1.21 -20.67 -1.43
CA LYS A 210 -0.21 -20.52 -1.03
C LYS A 210 -1.17 -21.33 -1.93
N THR A 211 -0.75 -21.63 -3.16
CA THR A 211 -1.53 -22.40 -4.14
C THR A 211 -1.01 -23.83 -4.37
N GLY A 212 -0.07 -24.29 -3.55
CA GLY A 212 0.51 -25.64 -3.62
C GLY A 212 1.43 -25.90 -4.82
N GLN A 213 1.81 -24.87 -5.57
CA GLN A 213 2.68 -24.96 -6.75
C GLN A 213 4.16 -24.96 -6.35
N TYR A 214 4.59 -25.95 -5.56
CA TYR A 214 5.93 -25.98 -4.96
C TYR A 214 7.06 -26.01 -5.99
N ASP A 215 6.92 -26.69 -7.14
CA ASP A 215 7.94 -26.67 -8.19
C ASP A 215 8.17 -25.27 -8.77
N ARG A 216 7.08 -24.50 -8.97
CA ARG A 216 7.18 -23.11 -9.44
C ARG A 216 7.71 -22.20 -8.34
N ALA A 217 7.34 -22.46 -7.09
CA ALA A 217 7.85 -21.75 -5.94
C ALA A 217 9.37 -21.92 -5.81
N LEU A 218 9.88 -23.13 -6.05
CA LEU A 218 11.31 -23.45 -6.00
C LEU A 218 12.12 -22.58 -6.94
N THR A 219 11.73 -22.49 -8.22
CA THR A 219 12.45 -21.64 -9.19
C THR A 219 12.50 -20.17 -8.76
N ARG A 220 11.41 -19.67 -8.17
CA ARG A 220 11.31 -18.27 -7.74
C ARG A 220 12.09 -18.01 -6.45
N ILE A 221 12.04 -18.91 -5.49
CA ILE A 221 12.76 -18.73 -4.23
C ILE A 221 14.27 -18.87 -4.42
N GLU A 222 14.73 -19.76 -5.30
CA GLU A 222 16.15 -19.87 -5.64
C GLU A 222 16.70 -18.59 -6.29
N GLN A 223 15.89 -17.91 -7.12
CA GLN A 223 16.24 -16.59 -7.64
C GLN A 223 16.35 -15.56 -6.51
N ALA A 224 15.38 -15.52 -5.58
CA ALA A 224 15.40 -14.58 -4.47
C ALA A 224 16.59 -14.84 -3.53
N LEU A 225 16.89 -16.10 -3.22
CA LEU A 225 18.00 -16.54 -2.37
C LEU A 225 19.37 -16.23 -3.00
N LYS A 226 19.49 -16.28 -4.33
CA LYS A 226 20.70 -15.86 -5.04
C LYS A 226 20.96 -14.35 -4.89
N LEU A 227 19.88 -13.55 -4.88
CA LEU A 227 19.95 -12.09 -4.80
C LEU A 227 20.19 -11.61 -3.37
N ASP A 228 19.54 -12.25 -2.39
CA ASP A 228 19.75 -11.96 -0.97
C ASP A 228 19.78 -13.27 -0.16
N PRO A 229 20.98 -13.86 -0.02
CA PRO A 229 21.14 -15.14 0.68
C PRO A 229 21.05 -15.02 2.20
N GLU A 230 21.02 -13.81 2.77
CA GLU A 230 21.02 -13.57 4.22
C GLU A 230 19.64 -13.13 4.75
N ASP A 231 18.67 -12.84 3.87
CA ASP A 231 17.30 -12.57 4.29
C ASP A 231 16.66 -13.82 4.90
N SER A 232 16.41 -13.77 6.21
CA SER A 232 15.82 -14.88 6.96
C SER A 232 14.45 -15.28 6.44
N ARG A 233 13.65 -14.35 5.91
CA ARG A 233 12.31 -14.63 5.36
C ARG A 233 12.41 -15.46 4.08
N ILE A 234 13.40 -15.14 3.24
CA ILE A 234 13.69 -15.90 2.02
C ILE A 234 14.19 -17.30 2.38
N ALA A 235 15.12 -17.39 3.32
CA ALA A 235 15.67 -18.67 3.79
C ALA A 235 14.59 -19.57 4.40
N CYS A 236 13.74 -19.06 5.28
CA CYS A 236 12.66 -19.83 5.89
C CYS A 236 11.67 -20.34 4.84
N LEU A 237 11.25 -19.50 3.89
CA LEU A 237 10.34 -19.94 2.83
C LEU A 237 11.00 -20.98 1.91
N ALA A 238 12.30 -20.86 1.65
CA ALA A 238 13.05 -21.86 0.88
C ALA A 238 13.06 -23.21 1.61
N ILE A 239 13.25 -23.23 2.94
CA ILE A 239 13.17 -24.44 3.77
C ILE A 239 11.79 -25.10 3.62
N ASP A 240 10.71 -24.32 3.73
CA ASP A 240 9.34 -24.83 3.57
C ASP A 240 9.14 -25.47 2.19
N ILE A 241 9.63 -24.82 1.14
CA ILE A 241 9.54 -25.31 -0.25
C ILE A 241 10.37 -26.58 -0.44
N TYR A 242 11.63 -26.61 0.01
CA TYR A 242 12.49 -27.79 -0.09
C TYR A 242 11.91 -28.97 0.68
N THR A 243 11.37 -28.73 1.88
CA THR A 243 10.72 -29.77 2.70
C THR A 243 9.50 -30.34 1.98
N ALA A 244 8.64 -29.48 1.42
CA ALA A 244 7.46 -29.91 0.66
C ALA A 244 7.82 -30.73 -0.60
N LEU A 245 9.01 -30.51 -1.17
CA LEU A 245 9.55 -31.23 -2.33
C LEU A 245 10.41 -32.45 -1.96
N ASN A 246 10.43 -32.87 -0.68
CA ASN A 246 11.26 -33.97 -0.18
C ASN A 246 12.76 -33.79 -0.43
N LYS A 247 13.26 -32.55 -0.27
CA LYS A 247 14.67 -32.15 -0.40
C LYS A 247 15.25 -31.69 0.96
N PRO A 248 15.36 -32.58 1.96
CA PRO A 248 15.72 -32.19 3.32
C PRO A 248 17.19 -31.74 3.46
N GLU A 249 18.08 -32.18 2.59
CA GLU A 249 19.50 -31.80 2.63
C GLU A 249 19.70 -30.32 2.27
N GLU A 250 18.96 -29.83 1.27
CA GLU A 250 18.96 -28.42 0.87
C GLU A 250 18.30 -27.54 1.93
N ALA A 251 17.22 -28.00 2.54
CA ALA A 251 16.58 -27.31 3.66
C ALA A 251 17.54 -27.14 4.85
N ALA A 252 18.25 -28.21 5.24
CA ALA A 252 19.16 -28.19 6.38
C ALA A 252 20.29 -27.14 6.22
N LYS A 253 20.75 -26.89 4.99
CA LYS A 253 21.80 -25.89 4.69
C LYS A 253 21.36 -24.44 4.97
N LEU A 254 20.07 -24.18 5.07
CA LEU A 254 19.50 -22.85 5.26
C LEU A 254 19.00 -22.59 6.68
N ALA A 255 19.09 -23.58 7.58
CA ALA A 255 18.52 -23.50 8.93
C ALA A 255 19.07 -22.32 9.75
N ASP A 256 20.39 -22.12 9.71
CA ASP A 256 21.06 -21.04 10.44
C ASP A 256 20.59 -19.66 9.97
N LYS A 257 20.42 -19.52 8.65
CA LYS A 257 19.95 -18.28 7.99
C LYS A 257 18.50 -17.95 8.32
N CYS A 258 17.63 -18.95 8.41
CA CYS A 258 16.23 -18.76 8.80
C CYS A 258 16.10 -18.30 10.27
N THR A 259 16.96 -18.82 11.16
CA THR A 259 16.93 -18.48 12.59
C THR A 259 17.68 -17.19 12.94
N GLY A 260 18.38 -16.58 11.98
CA GLY A 260 19.16 -15.35 12.18
C GLY A 260 20.40 -15.54 13.05
N GLN A 261 20.89 -16.77 13.20
CA GLN A 261 22.13 -17.07 13.91
C GLN A 261 23.29 -17.00 12.91
N ASN A 262 23.91 -15.81 12.82
CA ASN A 262 25.20 -15.61 12.15
C ASN A 262 26.28 -15.32 13.19
#